data_AF-A0A368Y0E3-F1
#
_entry.id   AF-A0A368Y0E3-F1
#
_cell.length_a   1.000
_cell.length_b   1.000
_cell.length_c   1.000
_cell.angle_alpha   90.00
_cell.angle_beta   90.00
_cell.angle_gamma   90.00
#
_symmetry.space_group_name_H-M   'P 1'
#
loop_
_entity.id
_entity.type
_entity.pdbx_description
1 polymer ?
#
loop_
_entity_poly.entity_id
_entity_poly.type
_entity_poly.pdbx_seq_one_letter_code
_entity_poly.pdbx_strand_id
1 'polypeptide(L)' 'MPIDQIAIPILGALAAWCSQERRDRVRRWACIFGLIGQPFWFWASWKAEQWGIFAVSVLYAFAWMRGLWVHWLRPAAD' A
#
# COMPACT_ATOMS: atom_id res chain seq x y z
N MET A 1 15.93 -3.19 -15.49
CA MET A 1 15.47 -2.27 -14.42
C MET A 1 15.08 -3.13 -13.23
N PRO A 2 15.54 -2.80 -12.02
CA PRO A 2 15.21 -3.60 -10.84
C PRO A 2 13.68 -3.55 -10.61
N ILE A 3 13.06 -4.69 -10.31
CA ILE A 3 11.60 -4.88 -10.30
C ILE A 3 10.91 -3.88 -9.36
N ASP A 4 11.56 -3.54 -8.26
CA ASP A 4 11.17 -2.52 -7.29
C ASP A 4 10.95 -1.13 -7.91
N GLN A 5 11.79 -0.70 -8.87
CA GLN A 5 11.65 0.60 -9.53
C GLN A 5 10.41 0.71 -10.42
N ILE A 6 9.80 -0.41 -10.80
CA ILE A 6 8.57 -0.42 -11.59
C ILE A 6 7.37 -0.73 -10.69
N ALA A 7 7.50 -1.72 -9.82
CA ALA A 7 6.43 -2.16 -8.93
C ALA A 7 6.03 -1.06 -7.93
N ILE A 8 7.00 -0.39 -7.30
CA ILE A 8 6.74 0.66 -6.31
C ILE A 8 5.92 1.82 -6.89
N PRO A 9 6.33 2.48 -7.99
CA PRO A 9 5.57 3.62 -8.51
C PRO A 9 4.22 3.20 -9.08
N ILE A 10 4.10 2.05 -9.75
CA ILE A 10 2.81 1.60 -10.30
C ILE A 10 1.84 1.25 -9.18
N LEU A 11 2.24 0.41 -8.23
CA LEU A 11 1.37 0.01 -7.11
C LEU A 11 1.05 1.21 -6.20
N GLY A 12 2.04 2.09 -5.97
CA GLY A 12 1.85 3.33 -5.21
C GLY A 12 0.87 4.29 -5.90
N ALA A 13 1.01 4.48 -7.21
CA ALA A 13 0.09 5.32 -7.99
C ALA A 13 -1.33 4.74 -8.02
N LEU A 14 -1.48 3.42 -8.22
CA LEU A 14 -2.78 2.75 -8.16
C LEU A 14 -3.42 2.86 -6.77
N ALA A 15 -2.64 2.65 -5.70
CA ALA A 15 -3.12 2.81 -4.33
C ALA A 15 -3.61 4.25 -4.07
N ALA A 16 -2.82 5.25 -4.46
CA ALA A 16 -3.18 6.65 -4.31
C ALA A 16 -4.40 7.02 -5.16
N TRP A 17 -4.47 6.57 -6.41
CA TRP A 17 -5.61 6.82 -7.30
C TRP A 17 -6.88 6.21 -6.74
N CYS A 18 -6.86 4.92 -6.40
CA CYS A 18 -8.01 4.26 -5.80
C CYS A 18 -8.44 4.96 -4.51
N SER A 19 -7.51 5.37 -3.64
CA SER A 19 -7.85 6.00 -2.36
C SER A 19 -8.63 7.32 -2.50
N GLN A 20 -8.46 8.02 -3.62
CA GLN A 20 -9.10 9.30 -3.91
C GLN A 20 -10.41 9.16 -4.68
N GLU A 21 -10.78 7.95 -5.07
CA GLU A 21 -12.01 7.69 -5.83
C GLU A 21 -13.26 7.87 -4.95
N ARG A 22 -14.31 8.48 -5.50
CA ARG A 22 -15.59 8.69 -4.76
C ARG A 22 -16.38 7.41 -4.61
N ARG A 23 -16.21 6.46 -5.55
CA ARG A 23 -16.91 5.18 -5.56
C ARG A 23 -16.28 4.22 -4.57
N ASP A 24 -17.03 3.81 -3.55
CA ASP A 24 -16.55 2.87 -2.52
C ASP A 24 -16.00 1.56 -3.09
N ARG A 25 -16.64 1.05 -4.17
CA ARG A 25 -16.21 -0.16 -4.87
C ARG A 25 -14.78 -0.10 -5.39
N VAL A 26 -14.29 1.10 -5.74
CA VAL A 26 -12.91 1.34 -6.20
C VAL A 26 -12.02 1.73 -5.03
N ARG A 27 -12.50 2.60 -4.13
CA ARG A 27 -11.75 3.08 -2.96
C ARG A 27 -11.21 1.96 -2.08
N ARG A 28 -12.01 0.91 -1.86
CA ARG A 28 -11.59 -0.28 -1.10
C ARG A 28 -10.37 -1.01 -1.67
N TRP A 29 -10.07 -0.88 -2.96
CA TRP A 29 -8.90 -1.55 -3.57
C TRP A 29 -7.58 -0.84 -3.27
N ALA A 30 -7.62 0.41 -2.80
CA ALA A 30 -6.42 1.17 -2.45
C ALA A 30 -5.53 0.42 -1.46
N CYS A 31 -6.13 -0.19 -0.43
CA CYS A 31 -5.39 -0.95 0.57
C CYS A 31 -4.77 -2.23 0.03
N ILE A 32 -5.38 -2.85 -0.99
CA ILE A 32 -4.83 -4.05 -1.63
C ILE A 32 -3.57 -3.69 -2.41
N PHE A 33 -3.62 -2.66 -3.25
CA PHE A 33 -2.44 -2.18 -3.97
C PHE A 33 -1.35 -1.70 -3.02
N GLY A 34 -1.74 -0.99 -1.96
CA GLY A 34 -0.83 -0.54 -0.91
C GLY A 34 -0.09 -1.68 -0.21
N LEU A 35 -0.79 -2.77 0.15
CA LEU A 35 -0.21 -3.96 0.79
C LEU A 35 0.68 -4.76 -0.17
N ILE A 36 0.26 -4.96 -1.42
CA ILE A 36 1.09 -5.63 -2.45
C ILE A 36 2.37 -4.83 -2.71
N GLY A 37 2.32 -3.49 -2.58
CA GLY A 37 3.47 -2.60 -2.68
C GLY A 37 4.46 -2.70 -1.52
N GLN A 38 4.03 -3.08 -0.31
CA GLN A 38 4.89 -3.07 0.88
C GLN A 38 6.11 -4.00 0.79
N PRO A 39 6.02 -5.25 0.31
CA PRO A 39 7.19 -6.11 0.10
C PRO A 39 8.29 -5.46 -0.73
N PHE A 40 7.93 -4.67 -1.75
CA PHE A 40 8.90 -3.96 -2.59
C PHE A 40 9.55 -2.80 -1.83
N TRP A 41 8.79 -2.04 -1.04
CA TRP A 41 9.33 -1.00 -0.18
C TRP A 41 10.26 -1.56 0.90
N PHE A 42 9.92 -2.68 1.53
CA PHE A 42 10.79 -3.36 2.50
C PHE A 42 12.09 -3.80 1.85
N TRP A 43 12.02 -4.48 0.71
CA TRP A 43 13.20 -4.96 0.01
C TRP A 43 14.11 -3.81 -0.46
N ALA A 44 13.53 -2.78 -1.08
CA ALA A 44 14.28 -1.66 -1.62
C ALA A 44 14.95 -0.83 -0.51
N SER A 45 14.22 -0.51 0.56
CA SER A 45 14.76 0.28 1.68
C SER A 45 15.80 -0.49 2.50
N TRP A 46 15.60 -1.80 2.71
CA TRP A 46 16.59 -2.65 3.36
C TRP A 46 17.89 -2.74 2.55
N LYS A 47 17.78 -3.04 1.24
CA LYS A 47 18.94 -3.15 0.35
C LYS A 47 19.71 -1.84 0.19
N ALA A 48 19.01 -0.71 0.28
CA ALA A 48 19.62 0.63 0.24
C ALA A 48 20.07 1.15 1.61
N GLU A 49 19.94 0.35 2.68
CA GLU A 49 20.25 0.73 4.07
C GLU A 49 19.50 1.99 4.55
N GLN A 50 18.35 2.27 3.95
CA GLN A 50 17.50 3.42 4.26
C GLN A 50 16.54 3.10 5.40
N TRP A 51 17.08 2.96 6.60
CA TRP A 51 16.33 2.57 7.80
C TRP A 51 15.13 3.48 8.12
N GLY A 52 15.24 4.79 7.84
CA GLY A 52 14.12 5.72 7.99
C GLY A 52 12.94 5.38 7.07
N ILE A 53 13.23 5.07 5.81
CA ILE A 53 12.20 4.64 4.83
C ILE A 53 11.67 3.25 5.19
N PHE A 54 12.52 2.36 5.67
CA PHE A 54 12.10 1.04 6.14
C PHE A 54 11.08 1.18 7.29
N ALA A 55 11.36 2.00 8.30
CA ALA A 55 10.43 2.25 9.39
C ALA A 55 9.10 2.85 8.90
N VAL A 56 9.14 3.82 7.99
CA VAL A 56 7.92 4.42 7.40
C VAL A 56 7.13 3.38 6.61
N SER A 57 7.79 2.50 5.86
CA SER A 57 7.11 1.43 5.13
C SER A 57 6.39 0.47 6.08
N VAL A 58 6.95 0.19 7.26
CA VAL A 58 6.26 -0.63 8.28
C VAL A 58 4.99 0.07 8.78
N LEU A 59 5.06 1.38 9.04
CA LEU A 59 3.88 2.17 9.40
C LEU A 59 2.82 2.17 8.29
N TYR A 60 3.24 2.30 7.04
CA TYR A 60 2.34 2.23 5.88
C TYR A 60 1.71 0.85 5.74
N ALA A 61 2.44 -0.23 6.01
CA ALA A 61 1.89 -1.57 6.05
C ALA A 61 0.75 -1.69 7.06
N PHE A 62 0.92 -1.15 8.27
CA PHE A 62 -0.16 -1.10 9.26
C PHE A 62 -1.35 -0.24 8.80
N ALA A 63 -1.10 0.91 8.19
CA ALA A 63 -2.16 1.78 7.66
C ALA A 63 -2.98 1.07 6.58
N TRP A 64 -2.32 0.38 5.64
CA TRP A 64 -3.02 -0.39 4.61
C TRP A 64 -3.70 -1.64 5.18
N MET A 65 -3.12 -2.30 6.18
CA MET A 65 -3.76 -3.41 6.89
C MET A 65 -5.05 -2.96 7.60
N ARG A 66 -5.06 -1.75 8.19
CA ARG A 66 -6.30 -1.14 8.71
C ARG A 66 -7.33 -0.92 7.60
N GLY A 67 -6.90 -0.45 6.43
CA GLY A 67 -7.78 -0.33 5.26
C GLY A 67 -8.38 -1.68 4.82
N LEU A 68 -7.57 -2.73 4.81
CA LEU A 68 -8.02 -4.10 4.53
C LEU A 68 -9.08 -4.55 5.55
N TRP A 69 -8.84 -4.28 6.83
CA TRP A 69 -9.78 -4.62 7.90
C TRP A 69 -11.12 -3.91 7.73
N VAL A 70 -11.10 -2.59 7.52
CA VAL A 70 -12.31 -1.77 7.44
C VAL A 70 -13.10 -2.03 6.16
N HIS A 71 -12.45 -2.28 5.03
CA HIS A 71 -13.16 -2.41 3.76
C HIS A 71 -13.51 -3.85 3.36
N TRP A 72 -12.79 -4.85 3.85
CA TRP A 72 -12.92 -6.23 3.37
C TRP A 72 -13.26 -7.25 4.47
N LEU A 73 -12.62 -7.15 5.64
CA LEU A 73 -12.80 -8.15 6.71
C LEU A 73 -13.97 -7.82 7.62
N ARG A 74 -14.15 -6.54 7.96
CA ARG A 74 -15.25 -6.06 8.78
C ARG A 74 -15.80 -4.75 8.21
N PRO A 75 -16.46 -4.81 7.03
CA PRO A 75 -17.19 -3.67 6.53
C PRO A 75 -18.22 -3.23 7.57
N ALA A 76 -18.36 -1.92 7.78
CA ALA A 76 -19.51 -1.40 8.50
C ALA A 76 -20.77 -1.84 7.71
N ALA A 77 -21.79 -2.33 8.42
CA ALA A 77 -23.08 -2.56 7.80
C ALA A 77 -23.63 -1.19 7.40
N ASP A 78 -23.84 -0.99 6.10
CA ASP A 78 -24.58 0.16 5.56
C ASP A 78 -26.04 0.12 6.02
#